data_AF-A0AAD7CSD1-F1
#
_entry.id   AF-A0AAD7CSD1-F1
#
_cell.length_a   1.000
_cell.length_b   1.000
_cell.length_c   1.000
_cell.angle_alpha   90.00
_cell.angle_beta   90.00
_cell.angle_gamma   90.00
#
_symmetry.space_group_name_H-M   'P 1'
#
loop_
_entity.id
_entity.type
_entity.pdbx_description
1 polymer ?
#
loop_
_entity_poly.entity_id
_entity_poly.type
_entity_poly.pdbx_seq_one_letter_code
_entity_poly.pdbx_strand_id
1 'polypeptide(L)'
;MLTSPGESRTLSCALVHDINPRRGRSNLSDLGRVGGMSKYGSLRVTDAEGRDHVFALGGTAAVLPDGIKVGRRIPAHKYWLVRILEIWGRDPPAFGAASGQRGAQDIWVNVNWYYSPADAAHSVAGFKASHCAQYERIYSNHAEVISALTFDDAPHPFHPPPPAVFFTRYFLDTSASPTSPCEMLSYATSPKREMACICGTPYDLNETSALHVMHMCPCPRCRRFHHACCLLERGHWTPTTHPLVRLAASPDTDELPPFWRPANTPIVRGAAFARLGITGNTRAVVAARRSVYAALHNGTRPPCAWDAHLDLAALIVDSSVPALILAETGEALVRMCPECKGPI
;
A
#
# COMPACT_ATOMS: atom_id res chain seq x y z
N MET A 1 17.65 -9.74 -35.47
CA MET A 1 19.09 -9.91 -35.23
C MET A 1 19.47 -8.97 -34.12
N LEU A 2 20.50 -9.35 -33.36
CA LEU A 2 21.43 -8.46 -32.68
C LEU A 2 21.47 -7.08 -33.36
N THR A 3 21.39 -6.02 -32.55
CA THR A 3 21.19 -4.64 -33.00
C THR A 3 22.36 -4.11 -33.85
N SER A 4 22.03 -3.48 -34.97
CA SER A 4 22.77 -2.36 -35.57
C SER A 4 22.08 -1.06 -35.18
N PRO A 5 22.80 0.03 -34.86
CA PRO A 5 22.21 1.28 -34.37
C PRO A 5 21.77 2.18 -35.53
N GLY A 6 20.54 2.69 -35.48
CA GLY A 6 20.05 3.71 -36.41
C GLY A 6 18.52 3.73 -36.52
N GLU A 7 17.94 4.89 -36.17
CA GLU A 7 16.51 5.26 -36.20
C GLU A 7 15.60 4.66 -35.10
N SER A 8 15.46 5.42 -34.00
CA SER A 8 14.31 5.31 -33.11
C SER A 8 13.07 5.82 -33.85
N ARG A 9 12.11 4.93 -34.12
CA ARG A 9 10.80 5.28 -34.67
C ARG A 9 9.76 5.23 -33.57
N THR A 10 9.13 6.37 -33.33
CA THR A 10 7.94 6.53 -32.50
C THR A 10 6.80 5.67 -33.07
N LEU A 11 6.27 4.75 -32.26
CA LEU A 11 5.00 4.08 -32.58
C LEU A 11 3.90 5.14 -32.54
N SER A 12 3.28 5.47 -33.69
CA SER A 12 2.13 6.38 -33.71
C SER A 12 0.90 5.63 -33.19
N CYS A 13 0.35 6.08 -32.06
CA CYS A 13 -0.82 5.49 -31.43
C CYS A 13 -2.03 5.46 -32.38
N ALA A 14 -2.62 4.29 -32.55
CA ALA A 14 -4.01 4.19 -32.98
C ALA A 14 -4.90 4.74 -31.84
N LEU A 15 -5.86 5.59 -32.18
CA LEU A 15 -6.90 6.05 -31.26
C LEU A 15 -7.72 4.85 -30.77
N VAL A 16 -7.63 4.54 -29.48
CA VAL A 16 -8.56 3.63 -28.81
C VAL A 16 -9.80 4.46 -28.47
N HIS A 17 -10.86 4.30 -29.24
CA HIS A 17 -12.14 4.92 -28.92
C HIS A 17 -12.91 4.05 -27.91
N ASP A 18 -13.29 4.67 -26.80
CA ASP A 18 -14.32 4.27 -25.84
C ASP A 18 -14.01 3.05 -24.94
N ILE A 19 -13.22 3.28 -23.88
CA ILE A 19 -13.12 2.36 -22.72
C ILE A 19 -14.37 2.57 -21.86
N ASN A 20 -15.49 1.96 -22.25
CA ASN A 20 -16.72 1.99 -21.45
C ASN A 20 -16.84 0.69 -20.64
N PRO A 21 -16.65 0.71 -19.31
CA PRO A 21 -16.50 -0.48 -18.44
C PRO A 21 -17.79 -1.30 -18.22
N ARG A 22 -18.76 -1.23 -19.13
CA ARG A 22 -20.11 -1.81 -18.95
C ARG A 22 -20.45 -2.99 -19.85
N ARG A 23 -19.54 -3.50 -20.68
CA ARG A 23 -19.86 -4.61 -21.61
C ARG A 23 -18.99 -5.84 -21.38
N GLY A 24 -19.58 -6.85 -20.73
CA GLY A 24 -19.34 -8.29 -20.93
C GLY A 24 -17.93 -8.85 -20.71
N ARG A 25 -17.81 -9.87 -19.84
CA ARG A 25 -16.59 -10.68 -19.69
C ARG A 25 -16.23 -11.34 -21.04
N SER A 26 -15.29 -10.77 -21.79
CA SER A 26 -14.62 -11.44 -22.91
C SER A 26 -13.41 -12.19 -22.35
N ASN A 27 -13.55 -13.49 -22.14
CA ASN A 27 -12.43 -14.30 -21.67
C ASN A 27 -11.52 -14.63 -22.87
N LEU A 28 -10.24 -14.25 -22.80
CA LEU A 28 -9.25 -14.56 -23.85
C LEU A 28 -9.05 -16.07 -24.05
N SER A 29 -9.45 -16.90 -23.09
CA SER A 29 -9.53 -18.35 -23.30
C SER A 29 -10.41 -18.72 -24.50
N ASP A 30 -11.43 -17.92 -24.81
CA ASP A 30 -12.30 -18.13 -25.96
C ASP A 30 -11.65 -17.64 -27.26
N LEU A 31 -10.64 -16.77 -27.16
CA LEU A 31 -9.83 -16.28 -28.28
C LEU A 31 -8.68 -17.23 -28.65
N GLY A 32 -8.50 -18.38 -27.98
CA GLY A 32 -7.61 -19.45 -28.45
C GLY A 32 -7.94 -19.97 -29.86
N ARG A 33 -9.08 -19.57 -30.43
CA ARG A 33 -9.46 -19.79 -31.84
C ARG A 33 -9.19 -18.61 -32.78
N VAL A 34 -8.73 -17.46 -32.29
CA VAL A 34 -8.26 -16.36 -33.16
C VAL A 34 -6.91 -16.77 -33.71
N GLY A 35 -6.96 -17.47 -34.85
CA GLY A 35 -5.83 -18.19 -35.42
C GLY A 35 -4.56 -17.34 -35.52
N GLY A 36 -3.51 -17.80 -34.86
CA GLY A 36 -2.15 -17.27 -35.00
C GLY A 36 -1.62 -16.41 -33.84
N MET A 37 -2.28 -16.41 -32.67
CA MET A 37 -1.73 -15.76 -31.47
C MET A 37 -1.13 -16.78 -30.50
N SER A 38 0.06 -16.47 -30.01
CA SER A 38 0.82 -17.25 -29.03
C SER A 38 0.79 -16.56 -27.66
N LYS A 39 0.80 -17.34 -26.57
CA LYS A 39 0.93 -16.81 -25.19
C LYS A 39 2.39 -16.51 -24.87
N TYR A 40 2.62 -15.42 -24.15
CA TYR A 40 3.96 -15.02 -23.66
C TYR A 40 3.95 -14.84 -22.14
N GLY A 41 5.11 -15.10 -21.51
CA GLY A 41 5.30 -14.90 -20.06
C GLY A 41 5.63 -13.45 -19.67
N SER A 42 6.07 -12.64 -20.64
CA SER A 42 6.44 -11.25 -20.44
C SER A 42 6.39 -10.46 -21.74
N LEU A 43 6.17 -9.16 -21.62
CA LEU A 43 6.22 -8.14 -22.67
C LEU A 43 7.40 -7.22 -22.39
N ARG A 44 8.20 -6.93 -23.42
CA ARG A 44 9.27 -5.91 -23.35
C ARG A 44 8.87 -4.72 -24.21
N VAL A 45 8.86 -3.53 -23.61
CA VAL A 45 8.59 -2.27 -24.30
C VAL A 45 9.81 -1.39 -24.16
N THR A 46 10.35 -0.90 -25.27
CA THR A 46 11.47 0.05 -25.27
C THR A 46 10.90 1.47 -25.33
N ASP A 47 11.28 2.33 -24.39
CA ASP A 47 10.83 3.73 -24.36
C ASP A 47 11.53 4.61 -25.42
N ALA A 48 11.16 5.89 -25.47
CA ALA A 48 11.74 6.85 -26.41
C ALA A 48 13.24 7.09 -26.16
N GLU A 49 13.69 6.90 -24.92
CA GLU A 49 15.07 6.99 -24.48
C GLU A 49 15.89 5.71 -24.72
N GLY A 50 15.27 4.66 -25.27
CA GLY A 50 15.92 3.39 -25.58
C GLY A 50 16.09 2.45 -24.37
N ARG A 51 15.39 2.71 -23.26
CA ARG A 51 15.39 1.82 -22.09
C ARG A 51 14.29 0.79 -22.21
N ASP A 52 14.62 -0.44 -21.83
CA ASP A 52 13.69 -1.56 -21.87
C ASP A 52 12.92 -1.70 -20.56
N HIS A 53 11.60 -1.79 -20.68
CA HIS A 53 10.66 -2.05 -19.60
C HIS A 53 10.06 -3.44 -19.77
N VAL A 54 10.12 -4.27 -18.74
CA VAL A 54 9.62 -5.65 -18.77
C VAL A 54 8.38 -5.78 -17.91
N PHE A 55 7.28 -6.14 -18.55
CA PHE A 55 5.99 -6.40 -17.93
C PHE A 55 5.74 -7.90 -17.90
N ALA A 56 5.68 -8.49 -16.71
CA ALA A 56 5.53 -9.94 -16.52
C ALA A 56 4.10 -10.31 -16.08
N LEU A 57 3.71 -11.57 -16.34
CA LEU A 57 2.46 -12.13 -15.82
C LEU A 57 2.38 -11.98 -14.29
N GLY A 58 1.20 -11.61 -13.80
CA GLY A 58 0.94 -11.33 -12.39
C GLY A 58 1.47 -9.98 -11.89
N GLY A 59 2.31 -9.30 -12.68
CA GLY A 59 2.84 -7.97 -12.37
C GLY A 59 1.79 -6.86 -12.47
N THR A 60 2.12 -5.71 -11.90
CA THR A 60 1.29 -4.49 -11.97
C THR A 60 1.91 -3.52 -12.96
N ALA A 61 1.07 -2.85 -13.75
CA ALA A 61 1.50 -1.83 -14.69
C ALA A 61 0.59 -0.59 -14.64
N ALA A 62 1.10 0.52 -15.16
CA ALA A 62 0.34 1.74 -15.36
C ALA A 62 -0.17 1.83 -16.81
N VAL A 63 -1.41 2.29 -16.96
CA VAL A 63 -2.07 2.51 -18.26
C VAL A 63 -2.46 3.98 -18.34
N LEU A 64 -2.19 4.61 -19.48
CA LEU A 64 -2.55 6.00 -19.71
C LEU A 64 -4.07 6.16 -19.76
N PRO A 65 -4.64 7.17 -19.07
CA PRO A 65 -6.04 7.53 -19.26
C PRO A 65 -6.33 7.95 -20.70
N ASP A 66 -7.58 7.76 -21.12
CA ASP A 66 -8.05 8.18 -22.44
C ASP A 66 -7.78 9.68 -22.69
N GLY A 67 -7.44 10.00 -23.94
CA GLY A 67 -7.09 11.36 -24.37
C GLY A 67 -5.71 11.85 -23.93
N ILE A 68 -4.95 11.10 -23.14
CA ILE A 68 -3.57 11.46 -22.76
C ILE A 68 -2.59 10.85 -23.77
N LYS A 69 -1.77 11.71 -24.38
CA LYS A 69 -0.73 11.27 -25.33
C LYS A 69 0.42 10.56 -24.60
N VAL A 70 0.95 9.51 -25.21
CA VAL A 70 2.17 8.80 -24.75
C VAL A 70 3.33 9.78 -24.56
N GLY A 71 4.10 9.58 -23.49
CA GLY A 71 5.23 10.45 -23.11
C GLY A 71 4.82 11.69 -22.31
N ARG A 72 3.52 12.00 -22.18
CA ARG A 72 3.07 13.08 -21.28
C ARG A 72 3.08 12.60 -19.84
N ARG A 73 3.95 13.20 -19.02
CA ARG A 73 3.97 12.96 -17.57
C ARG A 73 2.72 13.52 -16.91
N ILE A 74 2.00 12.67 -16.18
CA ILE A 74 0.89 13.03 -15.30
C ILE A 74 1.20 12.59 -13.86
N PRO A 75 0.53 13.15 -12.84
CA PRO A 75 0.72 12.69 -11.46
C PRO A 75 0.44 11.18 -11.35
N ALA A 76 1.27 10.45 -10.59
CA ALA A 76 1.18 8.98 -10.53
C ALA A 76 -0.25 8.49 -10.18
N HIS A 77 -0.92 9.13 -9.22
CA HIS A 77 -2.29 8.79 -8.82
C HIS A 77 -3.36 9.04 -9.90
N LYS A 78 -3.02 9.61 -11.07
CA LYS A 78 -3.93 9.79 -12.21
C LYS A 78 -3.82 8.68 -13.24
N TYR A 79 -2.80 7.82 -13.17
CA TYR A 79 -2.74 6.64 -14.01
C TYR A 79 -3.78 5.60 -13.59
N TRP A 80 -4.31 4.90 -14.59
CA TRP A 80 -4.96 3.63 -14.35
C TRP A 80 -3.92 2.59 -13.99
N LEU A 81 -4.25 1.69 -13.08
CA LEU A 81 -3.38 0.56 -12.76
C LEU A 81 -4.07 -0.74 -13.14
N VAL A 82 -3.26 -1.69 -13.58
CA VAL A 82 -3.71 -3.01 -14.01
C VAL A 82 -2.83 -4.10 -13.44
N ARG A 83 -3.41 -5.27 -13.20
CA ARG A 83 -2.67 -6.51 -12.95
C ARG A 83 -2.69 -7.35 -14.22
N ILE A 84 -1.54 -7.73 -14.72
CA ILE A 84 -1.41 -8.51 -15.95
C ILE A 84 -1.80 -9.96 -15.68
N LEU A 85 -2.83 -10.45 -16.37
CA LEU A 85 -3.29 -11.84 -16.27
C LEU A 85 -2.69 -12.70 -17.36
N GLU A 86 -2.70 -12.23 -18.60
CA GLU A 86 -2.19 -12.94 -19.77
C GLU A 86 -1.61 -11.97 -20.80
N ILE A 87 -0.62 -12.43 -21.57
CA ILE A 87 -0.03 -11.67 -22.68
C ILE A 87 -0.10 -12.55 -23.92
N TRP A 88 -0.64 -11.98 -25.00
CA TRP A 88 -0.84 -12.65 -26.27
C TRP A 88 -0.27 -11.81 -27.39
N GLY A 89 0.34 -12.44 -28.39
CA GLY A 89 0.86 -11.74 -29.56
C GLY A 89 0.86 -12.63 -30.79
N ARG A 90 0.79 -12.03 -31.97
CA ARG A 90 1.01 -12.76 -33.22
C ARG A 90 2.50 -13.03 -33.40
N ASP A 91 2.84 -14.26 -33.78
CA ASP A 91 4.22 -14.56 -34.14
C ASP A 91 4.63 -13.68 -35.33
N PRO A 92 5.86 -13.13 -35.31
CA PRO A 92 6.34 -12.34 -36.44
C PRO A 92 6.30 -13.22 -37.70
N PRO A 93 5.94 -12.66 -38.86
CA PRO A 93 5.94 -13.42 -40.11
C PRO A 93 7.31 -14.06 -40.29
N ALA A 94 7.32 -15.33 -40.70
CA ALA A 94 8.55 -16.09 -40.92
C ALA A 94 9.53 -15.27 -41.77
N PHE A 95 10.80 -15.30 -41.38
CA PHE A 95 11.91 -14.61 -42.06
C PHE A 95 11.82 -14.85 -43.58
N GLY A 96 11.44 -13.84 -44.37
CA GLY A 96 11.29 -13.96 -45.82
C GLY A 96 10.06 -13.27 -46.42
N ALA A 97 9.09 -12.81 -45.63
CA ALA A 97 8.02 -11.96 -46.15
C ALA A 97 8.60 -10.60 -46.59
N ALA A 98 8.73 -10.41 -47.91
CA ALA A 98 9.40 -9.28 -48.57
C ALA A 98 8.65 -7.92 -48.47
N SER A 99 7.81 -7.71 -47.47
CA SER A 99 7.12 -6.44 -47.28
C SER A 99 7.90 -5.53 -46.33
N GLY A 100 8.41 -4.42 -46.84
CA GLY A 100 9.07 -3.35 -46.08
C GLY A 100 8.22 -2.64 -45.02
N GLN A 101 7.07 -3.22 -44.65
CA GLN A 101 6.30 -2.87 -43.46
C GLN A 101 6.56 -3.95 -42.41
N ARG A 102 7.51 -3.69 -41.49
CA ARG A 102 7.45 -4.33 -40.17
C ARG A 102 6.12 -3.91 -39.55
N GLY A 103 5.09 -4.72 -39.72
CA GLY A 103 3.81 -4.52 -39.07
C GLY A 103 4.05 -4.36 -37.57
N ALA A 104 3.44 -3.35 -36.95
CA ALA A 104 3.45 -3.22 -35.51
C ALA A 104 3.03 -4.57 -34.92
N GLN A 105 3.82 -5.10 -33.97
CA GLN A 105 3.48 -6.35 -33.33
C GLN A 105 2.10 -6.21 -32.67
N ASP A 106 1.18 -7.06 -33.10
CA ASP A 106 -0.19 -7.08 -32.61
C ASP A 106 -0.22 -7.82 -31.27
N ILE A 107 0.05 -7.09 -30.18
CA ILE A 107 0.15 -7.62 -28.82
C ILE A 107 -1.05 -7.13 -28.00
N TRP A 108 -1.73 -8.09 -27.37
CA TRP A 108 -2.91 -7.90 -26.53
C TRP A 108 -2.65 -8.46 -25.14
N VAL A 109 -3.15 -7.76 -24.13
CA VAL A 109 -2.91 -8.08 -22.72
C VAL A 109 -4.25 -8.21 -22.01
N ASN A 110 -4.48 -9.36 -21.38
CA ASN A 110 -5.59 -9.54 -20.45
C ASN A 110 -5.19 -8.94 -19.10
N VAL A 111 -6.03 -8.10 -18.54
CA VAL A 111 -5.72 -7.40 -17.30
C VAL A 111 -6.88 -7.38 -16.33
N ASN A 112 -6.59 -7.34 -15.03
CA ASN A 112 -7.56 -6.91 -14.02
C ASN A 112 -7.33 -5.45 -13.64
N TRP A 113 -8.40 -4.67 -13.58
CA TRP A 113 -8.33 -3.27 -13.22
C TRP A 113 -8.18 -3.03 -11.71
N TYR A 114 -7.41 -2.00 -11.37
CA TYR A 114 -7.43 -1.36 -10.06
C TYR A 114 -8.16 -0.01 -10.18
N TYR A 115 -9.16 0.19 -9.34
CA TYR A 115 -9.95 1.41 -9.32
C TYR A 115 -9.36 2.44 -8.37
N SER A 116 -9.48 3.73 -8.70
CA SER A 116 -9.28 4.78 -7.71
C SER A 116 -10.46 4.78 -6.71
N PRO A 117 -10.29 5.37 -5.52
CA PRO A 117 -11.41 5.51 -4.58
C PRO A 117 -12.58 6.29 -5.16
N ALA A 118 -12.31 7.28 -6.02
CA ALA A 118 -13.35 8.02 -6.71
C ALA A 118 -14.14 7.10 -7.64
N ASP A 119 -13.47 6.30 -8.48
CA ASP A 119 -14.15 5.41 -9.43
C ASP A 119 -15.00 4.35 -8.73
N ALA A 120 -14.49 3.78 -7.63
CA ALA A 120 -15.25 2.83 -6.82
C ALA A 120 -16.46 3.47 -6.14
N ALA A 121 -16.38 4.73 -5.71
CA ALA A 121 -17.52 5.45 -5.12
C ALA A 121 -18.66 5.67 -6.13
N HIS A 122 -18.35 5.74 -7.43
CA HIS A 122 -19.37 5.79 -8.47
C HIS A 122 -20.07 4.43 -8.68
N SER A 123 -19.41 3.33 -8.32
CA SER A 123 -19.90 1.96 -8.54
C SER A 123 -20.53 1.32 -7.30
N VAL A 124 -20.07 1.70 -6.10
CA VAL A 124 -20.47 1.11 -4.81
C VAL A 124 -21.22 2.15 -3.98
N ALA A 125 -22.54 1.96 -3.84
CA ALA A 125 -23.36 2.84 -3.02
C ALA A 125 -22.85 2.92 -1.57
N GLY A 126 -22.70 4.14 -1.04
CA GLY A 126 -22.24 4.39 0.32
C GLY A 126 -20.73 4.28 0.53
N PHE A 127 -19.94 3.94 -0.49
CA PHE A 127 -18.48 3.96 -0.38
C PHE A 127 -17.96 5.41 -0.30
N LYS A 128 -17.22 5.70 0.77
CA LYS A 128 -16.68 7.04 1.02
C LYS A 128 -15.24 7.13 0.51
N ALA A 129 -15.08 7.65 -0.71
CA ALA A 129 -13.76 7.87 -1.31
C ALA A 129 -12.82 8.71 -0.42
N SER A 130 -13.36 9.62 0.39
CA SER A 130 -12.61 10.44 1.34
C SER A 130 -11.94 9.65 2.48
N HIS A 131 -12.29 8.38 2.69
CA HIS A 131 -11.65 7.52 3.68
C HIS A 131 -10.42 6.77 3.13
N CYS A 132 -10.09 6.99 1.85
CA CYS A 132 -9.00 6.33 1.16
C CYS A 132 -7.86 7.31 0.90
N ALA A 133 -6.63 6.82 0.96
CA ALA A 133 -5.47 7.64 0.66
C ALA A 133 -5.36 7.89 -0.86
N GLN A 134 -4.61 8.93 -1.23
CA GLN A 134 -4.42 9.36 -2.62
C GLN A 134 -3.85 8.25 -3.52
N TYR A 135 -2.92 7.46 -3.00
CA TYR A 135 -2.27 6.34 -3.70
C TYR A 135 -2.95 5.00 -3.38
N GLU A 136 -4.10 5.01 -2.74
CA GLU A 136 -4.88 3.80 -2.55
C GLU A 136 -5.52 3.35 -3.86
N ARG A 137 -5.56 2.04 -4.06
CA ARG A 137 -6.19 1.38 -5.19
C ARG A 137 -7.05 0.23 -4.73
N ILE A 138 -8.17 0.03 -5.42
CA ILE A 138 -9.14 -1.00 -5.09
C ILE A 138 -9.00 -2.06 -6.16
N TYR A 139 -8.44 -3.21 -5.78
CA TYR A 139 -8.27 -4.33 -6.71
C TYR A 139 -9.62 -4.88 -7.09
N SER A 140 -9.83 -5.29 -8.34
CA SER A 140 -11.12 -5.85 -8.78
C SER A 140 -10.97 -7.18 -9.51
N ASN A 141 -12.10 -7.85 -9.73
CA ASN A 141 -12.23 -8.94 -10.70
C ASN A 141 -12.71 -8.47 -12.09
N HIS A 142 -12.68 -7.16 -12.37
CA HIS A 142 -12.98 -6.65 -13.70
C HIS A 142 -11.79 -6.95 -14.61
N ALA A 143 -11.96 -7.99 -15.43
CA ALA A 143 -11.00 -8.38 -16.45
C ALA A 143 -11.34 -7.75 -17.81
N GLU A 144 -10.33 -7.24 -18.51
CA GLU A 144 -10.47 -6.67 -19.86
C GLU A 144 -9.24 -6.95 -20.71
N VAL A 145 -9.43 -7.00 -22.03
CA VAL A 145 -8.35 -7.15 -23.01
C VAL A 145 -7.99 -5.78 -23.58
N ILE A 146 -6.74 -5.35 -23.38
CA ILE A 146 -6.24 -4.07 -23.88
C ILE A 146 -5.05 -4.28 -24.82
N SER A 147 -4.80 -3.34 -25.72
CA SER A 147 -3.59 -3.34 -26.54
C SER A 147 -2.36 -3.05 -25.68
N ALA A 148 -1.24 -3.70 -25.95
CA ALA A 148 0.04 -3.39 -25.30
C ALA A 148 0.49 -1.93 -25.49
N LEU A 149 -0.04 -1.25 -26.51
CA LEU A 149 0.28 0.16 -26.80
C LEU A 149 -0.31 1.16 -25.79
N THR A 150 -1.21 0.72 -24.90
CA THR A 150 -1.81 1.59 -23.86
C THR A 150 -0.97 1.67 -22.59
N PHE A 151 0.00 0.79 -22.43
CA PHE A 151 0.93 0.79 -21.31
C PHE A 151 1.81 2.02 -21.43
N ASP A 152 1.84 2.85 -20.38
CA ASP A 152 2.90 3.84 -20.28
C ASP A 152 4.18 3.15 -19.88
N ASP A 153 5.30 3.77 -20.22
CA ASP A 153 6.59 3.48 -19.59
C ASP A 153 6.35 3.27 -18.09
N ALA A 154 6.77 2.10 -17.57
CA ALA A 154 6.47 1.68 -16.21
C ALA A 154 6.73 2.86 -15.27
N PRO A 155 5.83 3.16 -14.30
CA PRO A 155 6.01 4.30 -13.43
C PRO A 155 7.41 4.16 -12.85
N HIS A 156 8.31 5.07 -13.26
CA HIS A 156 9.74 4.88 -13.08
C HIS A 156 9.99 4.40 -11.65
N PRO A 157 10.88 3.42 -11.41
CA PRO A 157 11.32 3.13 -10.07
C PRO A 157 11.92 4.42 -9.51
N PHE A 158 11.11 5.16 -8.76
CA PHE A 158 11.50 6.38 -8.10
C PHE A 158 12.60 5.99 -7.12
N HIS A 159 13.86 6.21 -7.47
CA HIS A 159 14.97 6.11 -6.54
C HIS A 159 15.41 7.52 -6.15
N PRO A 160 15.44 7.89 -4.85
CA PRO A 160 15.01 7.12 -3.67
C PRO A 160 13.48 7.22 -3.47
N PRO A 161 12.78 6.24 -2.87
CA PRO A 161 11.32 6.15 -2.95
C PRO A 161 10.65 7.31 -2.19
N PRO A 162 9.95 8.24 -2.87
CA PRO A 162 9.02 9.18 -2.26
C PRO A 162 7.61 8.56 -2.33
N PRO A 163 6.59 9.12 -1.65
CA PRO A 163 5.43 8.41 -1.07
C PRO A 163 4.39 7.83 -2.04
N ALA A 164 4.69 7.65 -3.33
CA ALA A 164 3.76 7.16 -4.35
C ALA A 164 3.75 5.63 -4.48
N VAL A 165 3.89 4.88 -3.38
CA VAL A 165 3.69 3.43 -3.43
C VAL A 165 2.20 3.17 -3.38
N PHE A 166 1.64 2.70 -4.50
CA PHE A 166 0.27 2.25 -4.52
C PHE A 166 0.08 1.08 -3.56
N PHE A 167 -1.04 1.06 -2.86
CA PHE A 167 -1.39 -0.03 -1.96
C PHE A 167 -2.88 -0.31 -2.07
N THR A 168 -3.28 -1.51 -1.64
CA THR A 168 -4.66 -1.97 -1.75
C THR A 168 -5.16 -2.43 -0.40
N ARG A 169 -6.29 -1.91 0.06
CA ARG A 169 -7.00 -2.46 1.23
C ARG A 169 -8.29 -3.18 0.86
N TYR A 170 -8.85 -2.85 -0.30
CA TYR A 170 -10.15 -3.32 -0.71
C TYR A 170 -10.07 -4.17 -1.99
N PHE A 171 -11.02 -5.09 -2.09
CA PHE A 171 -11.34 -5.87 -3.27
C PHE A 171 -12.78 -5.53 -3.71
N LEU A 172 -12.94 -5.16 -4.98
CA LEU A 172 -14.20 -4.85 -5.64
C LEU A 172 -14.62 -6.03 -6.52
N ASP A 173 -15.71 -6.71 -6.15
CA ASP A 173 -16.37 -7.69 -6.99
C ASP A 173 -17.36 -6.99 -7.93
N THR A 174 -16.94 -6.72 -9.16
CA THR A 174 -17.79 -6.08 -10.17
C THR A 174 -18.86 -7.02 -10.74
N SER A 175 -18.88 -8.30 -10.35
CA SER A 175 -19.95 -9.23 -10.67
C SER A 175 -21.02 -9.36 -9.59
N ALA A 176 -20.78 -8.81 -8.40
CA ALA A 176 -21.77 -8.77 -7.34
C ALA A 176 -22.96 -7.87 -7.74
N SER A 177 -24.15 -8.24 -7.26
CA SER A 177 -25.36 -7.45 -7.52
C SER A 177 -25.22 -6.04 -6.92
N PRO A 178 -25.60 -4.97 -7.65
CA PRO A 178 -25.60 -3.61 -7.11
C PRO A 178 -26.54 -3.41 -5.91
N THR A 179 -27.48 -4.33 -5.68
CA THR A 179 -28.38 -4.30 -4.52
C THR A 179 -27.71 -4.72 -3.20
N SER A 180 -26.48 -5.26 -3.24
CA SER A 180 -25.74 -5.69 -2.05
C SER A 180 -24.35 -5.04 -1.97
N PRO A 181 -24.25 -3.77 -1.52
CA PRO A 181 -22.97 -3.06 -1.46
C PRO A 181 -21.89 -3.75 -0.61
N CYS A 182 -22.32 -4.48 0.44
CA CYS A 182 -21.42 -5.24 1.32
C CYS A 182 -20.77 -6.46 0.65
N GLU A 183 -21.40 -7.02 -0.39
CA GLU A 183 -20.82 -8.11 -1.19
C GLU A 183 -19.91 -7.56 -2.27
N MET A 184 -20.23 -6.38 -2.81
CA MET A 184 -19.45 -5.75 -3.86
C MET A 184 -18.07 -5.29 -3.39
N LEU A 185 -17.95 -4.79 -2.15
CA LEU A 185 -16.68 -4.31 -1.62
C LEU A 185 -16.28 -5.04 -0.35
N SER A 186 -15.13 -5.71 -0.38
CA SER A 186 -14.56 -6.43 0.76
C SER A 186 -13.14 -5.97 1.05
N TYR A 187 -12.64 -6.22 2.26
CA TYR A 187 -11.22 -6.02 2.55
C TYR A 187 -10.40 -7.10 1.85
N ALA A 188 -9.35 -6.70 1.11
CA ALA A 188 -8.45 -7.58 0.39
C ALA A 188 -7.68 -8.53 1.33
N THR A 189 -7.50 -8.12 2.60
CA THR A 189 -6.92 -8.95 3.65
C THR A 189 -7.89 -9.06 4.82
N SER A 190 -8.29 -10.28 5.16
CA SER A 190 -8.92 -10.56 6.47
C SER A 190 -7.85 -10.41 7.57
N PRO A 191 -8.16 -9.80 8.74
CA PRO A 191 -9.49 -9.68 9.34
C PRO A 191 -10.21 -8.31 9.16
N LYS A 192 -11.51 -8.41 8.85
CA LYS A 192 -12.42 -7.35 8.32
C LYS A 192 -12.84 -6.23 9.29
N ARG A 193 -12.44 -6.21 10.57
CA ARG A 193 -13.00 -5.27 11.58
C ARG A 193 -11.99 -4.69 12.57
N GLU A 194 -10.71 -5.03 12.47
CA GLU A 194 -9.72 -4.70 13.51
C GLU A 194 -8.91 -3.42 13.22
N MET A 195 -9.14 -2.77 12.07
CA MET A 195 -8.30 -1.67 11.59
C MET A 195 -8.93 -0.27 11.70
N ALA A 196 -10.10 -0.14 12.34
CA ALA A 196 -10.76 1.15 12.55
C ALA A 196 -10.63 1.62 14.01
N CYS A 197 -10.52 2.93 14.18
CA CYS A 197 -10.56 3.57 15.49
C CYS A 197 -11.98 3.50 16.10
N ILE A 198 -12.12 3.82 17.39
CA ILE A 198 -13.41 3.98 18.09
C ILE A 198 -14.33 5.07 17.50
N CYS A 199 -13.80 5.93 16.63
CA CYS A 199 -14.59 6.87 15.85
C CYS A 199 -15.20 6.24 14.57
N GLY A 200 -14.85 5.00 14.24
CA GLY A 200 -15.28 4.30 13.03
C GLY A 200 -14.45 4.64 11.78
N THR A 201 -13.60 5.66 11.84
CA THR A 201 -12.72 6.04 10.73
C THR A 201 -11.54 5.05 10.62
N PRO A 202 -11.27 4.53 9.41
CA PRO A 202 -10.12 3.66 9.17
C PRO A 202 -8.82 4.48 9.22
N TYR A 203 -7.69 3.78 9.31
CA TYR A 203 -6.37 4.38 9.20
C TYR A 203 -6.20 5.15 7.88
N ASP A 204 -5.78 6.42 7.95
CA ASP A 204 -5.37 7.21 6.77
C ASP A 204 -3.85 7.29 6.69
N LEU A 205 -3.29 6.88 5.55
CA LEU A 205 -1.85 6.94 5.29
C LEU A 205 -1.36 8.34 4.97
N ASN A 206 -2.24 9.23 4.53
CA ASN A 206 -1.90 10.61 4.24
C ASN A 206 -1.92 11.49 5.50
N GLU A 207 -2.33 10.95 6.63
CA GLU A 207 -2.40 11.70 7.88
C GLU A 207 -1.00 12.06 8.38
N THR A 208 -0.74 13.37 8.45
CA THR A 208 0.50 13.94 8.95
C THR A 208 0.36 14.48 10.36
N SER A 209 -0.86 14.69 10.85
CA SER A 209 -1.13 15.16 12.20
C SER A 209 -0.76 14.09 13.22
N ALA A 210 0.17 14.44 14.10
CA ALA A 210 0.57 13.59 15.22
C ALA A 210 -0.61 13.18 16.12
N LEU A 211 -1.68 14.00 16.20
CA LEU A 211 -2.89 13.69 16.96
C LEU A 211 -3.79 12.65 16.27
N HIS A 212 -3.73 12.56 14.95
CA HIS A 212 -4.52 11.59 14.18
C HIS A 212 -3.72 10.32 13.84
N VAL A 213 -2.46 10.22 14.27
CA VAL A 213 -1.71 8.96 14.25
C VAL A 213 -2.46 7.89 15.03
N MET A 214 -2.53 6.69 14.45
CA MET A 214 -3.11 5.54 15.11
C MET A 214 -2.08 4.79 15.95
N HIS A 215 -2.49 4.45 17.17
CA HIS A 215 -1.73 3.64 18.11
C HIS A 215 -2.33 2.25 18.26
N MET A 216 -1.49 1.22 18.20
CA MET A 216 -1.94 -0.17 18.37
C MET A 216 -1.98 -0.55 19.85
N CYS A 217 -3.11 -1.06 20.31
CA CYS A 217 -3.20 -1.69 21.63
C CYS A 217 -2.30 -2.94 21.69
N PRO A 218 -1.32 -3.00 22.60
CA PRO A 218 -0.39 -4.13 22.68
C PRO A 218 -1.01 -5.40 23.26
N CYS A 219 -2.18 -5.30 23.89
CA CYS A 219 -2.86 -6.46 24.46
C CYS A 219 -3.12 -7.51 23.36
N PRO A 220 -2.58 -8.74 23.49
CA PRO A 220 -2.67 -9.76 22.44
C PRO A 220 -4.10 -10.12 22.03
N ARG A 221 -5.06 -9.96 22.94
CA ARG A 221 -6.49 -10.21 22.70
C ARG A 221 -7.23 -9.03 22.06
N CYS A 222 -6.67 -7.81 22.12
CA CYS A 222 -7.32 -6.61 21.60
C CYS A 222 -6.77 -6.23 20.21
N ARG A 223 -5.48 -5.89 20.13
CA ARG A 223 -4.78 -5.47 18.88
C ARG A 223 -5.48 -4.41 18.03
N ARG A 224 -6.40 -3.63 18.62
CA ARG A 224 -7.10 -2.53 17.93
C ARG A 224 -6.22 -1.31 17.78
N PHE A 225 -6.54 -0.49 16.79
CA PHE A 225 -5.86 0.77 16.50
C PHE A 225 -6.74 1.95 16.89
N HIS A 226 -6.16 2.98 17.50
CA HIS A 226 -6.91 4.14 17.97
C HIS A 226 -6.16 5.43 17.65
N HIS A 227 -6.85 6.45 17.14
CA HIS A 227 -6.28 7.80 17.00
C HIS A 227 -5.94 8.37 18.36
N ALA A 228 -4.81 9.06 18.47
CA ALA A 228 -4.43 9.73 19.71
C ALA A 228 -5.49 10.73 20.17
N CYS A 229 -6.01 11.58 19.28
CA CYS A 229 -7.09 12.54 19.56
C CYS A 229 -8.34 11.85 20.12
N CYS A 230 -8.81 10.77 19.48
CA CYS A 230 -10.02 10.07 19.92
C CYS A 230 -9.88 9.45 21.32
N LEU A 231 -8.67 9.03 21.71
CA LEU A 231 -8.43 8.54 23.08
C LEU A 231 -8.47 9.70 24.08
N LEU A 232 -7.90 10.85 23.74
CA LEU A 232 -7.86 12.03 24.61
C LEU A 232 -9.26 12.64 24.81
N GLU A 233 -9.95 12.95 23.71
CA GLU A 233 -11.28 13.57 23.70
C GLU A 233 -12.34 12.75 24.44
N ARG A 234 -12.18 11.41 24.47
CA ARG A 234 -13.10 10.50 25.15
C ARG A 234 -12.66 10.10 26.56
N GLY A 235 -11.60 10.72 27.10
CA GLY A 235 -11.13 10.45 28.46
C GLY A 235 -10.51 9.07 28.63
N HIS A 236 -9.98 8.46 27.57
CA HIS A 236 -9.28 7.18 27.62
C HIS A 236 -7.78 7.37 27.87
N TRP A 237 -7.47 7.95 29.02
CA TRP A 237 -6.10 8.21 29.47
C TRP A 237 -6.02 8.22 31.00
N THR A 238 -4.81 8.15 31.53
CA THR A 238 -4.52 8.26 32.96
C THR A 238 -3.21 9.04 33.16
N PRO A 239 -3.08 9.86 34.22
CA PRO A 239 -1.81 10.49 34.58
C PRO A 239 -0.70 9.44 34.77
N THR A 240 0.56 9.80 34.47
CA THR A 240 1.74 8.90 34.58
C THR A 240 2.08 8.37 35.98
N THR A 241 1.23 8.53 36.99
CA THR A 241 1.40 7.87 38.30
C THR A 241 1.22 6.35 38.23
N HIS A 242 0.97 5.79 37.04
CA HIS A 242 0.69 4.38 36.85
C HIS A 242 1.85 3.47 37.34
N PRO A 243 1.56 2.45 38.18
CA PRO A 243 2.57 1.58 38.79
C PRO A 243 3.54 0.88 37.84
N LEU A 244 3.24 0.81 36.54
CA LEU A 244 4.11 0.21 35.54
C LEU A 244 5.38 1.04 35.28
N VAL A 245 5.34 2.36 35.47
CA VAL A 245 6.54 3.20 35.47
C VAL A 245 7.37 2.96 36.75
N ARG A 246 6.70 2.70 37.88
CA ARG A 246 7.35 2.38 39.16
C ARG A 246 7.92 0.96 39.24
N LEU A 247 7.29 -0.03 38.60
CA LEU A 247 7.79 -1.41 38.50
C LEU A 247 9.01 -1.54 37.57
N ALA A 248 9.32 -0.49 36.82
CA ALA A 248 10.40 -0.46 35.85
C ALA A 248 11.70 0.12 36.39
N ALA A 249 11.62 1.01 37.39
CA ALA A 249 12.78 1.60 38.04
C ALA A 249 13.43 0.54 38.96
N SER A 250 14.75 0.42 38.90
CA SER A 250 15.48 -0.37 39.89
C SER A 250 15.22 0.25 41.27
N PRO A 251 14.98 -0.56 42.32
CA PRO A 251 14.85 -0.03 43.68
C PRO A 251 16.11 0.71 44.14
N ASP A 252 17.26 0.41 43.52
CA ASP A 252 18.56 0.95 43.89
C ASP A 252 19.06 2.07 42.96
N THR A 253 18.42 2.25 41.79
CA THR A 253 18.80 3.28 40.81
C THR A 253 17.58 3.80 40.05
N ASP A 254 17.36 5.11 40.05
CA ASP A 254 16.31 5.77 39.23
C ASP A 254 16.55 5.62 37.70
N GLU A 255 17.68 5.03 37.29
CA GLU A 255 17.98 4.76 35.90
C GLU A 255 17.26 3.51 35.37
N LEU A 256 16.38 3.72 34.40
CA LEU A 256 15.79 2.65 33.60
C LEU A 256 16.86 1.98 32.73
N PRO A 257 16.91 0.64 32.65
CA PRO A 257 17.84 -0.05 31.76
C PRO A 257 17.70 0.44 30.30
N PRO A 258 18.79 0.51 29.51
CA PRO A 258 18.76 1.07 28.16
C PRO A 258 17.69 0.49 27.22
N PHE A 259 17.32 -0.78 27.39
CA PHE A 259 16.30 -1.48 26.60
C PHE A 259 14.85 -1.11 26.92
N TRP A 260 14.60 -0.49 28.08
CA TRP A 260 13.27 -0.03 28.46
C TRP A 260 12.80 1.15 27.61
N ARG A 261 13.72 2.02 27.18
CA ARG A 261 13.35 3.18 26.36
C ARG A 261 12.63 2.75 25.07
N PRO A 262 13.18 1.84 24.23
CA PRO A 262 12.46 1.29 23.08
C PRO A 262 11.14 0.60 23.42
N ALA A 263 11.09 -0.20 24.50
CA ALA A 263 9.88 -0.93 24.87
C ALA A 263 8.73 0.01 25.29
N ASN A 264 9.06 1.14 25.89
CA ASN A 264 8.12 2.18 26.30
C ASN A 264 7.74 3.14 25.17
N THR A 265 8.38 3.07 24.00
CA THR A 265 7.91 3.87 22.88
C THR A 265 6.50 3.42 22.44
N PRO A 266 5.63 4.37 22.05
CA PRO A 266 4.33 4.03 21.51
C PRO A 266 4.48 3.27 20.19
N ILE A 267 3.66 2.24 19.97
CA ILE A 267 3.56 1.59 18.66
C ILE A 267 2.76 2.50 17.74
N VAL A 268 3.42 3.09 16.76
CA VAL A 268 2.83 4.04 15.82
C VAL A 268 2.84 3.48 14.40
N ARG A 269 1.80 3.81 13.63
CA ARG A 269 1.74 3.69 12.17
C ARG A 269 1.34 5.06 11.61
N GLY A 270 2.04 5.52 10.58
CA GLY A 270 1.73 6.80 9.95
C GLY A 270 2.82 7.24 8.99
N ALA A 271 2.45 7.92 7.90
CA ALA A 271 3.42 8.67 7.11
C ALA A 271 4.00 9.87 7.88
N ALA A 272 3.38 10.27 9.00
CA ALA A 272 3.91 11.24 9.94
C ALA A 272 5.36 10.96 10.39
N PHE A 273 5.83 9.71 10.29
CA PHE A 273 7.22 9.34 10.55
C PHE A 273 7.94 9.04 9.24
N ALA A 274 8.37 10.10 8.54
CA ALA A 274 9.01 9.99 7.22
C ALA A 274 10.15 8.96 7.15
N ARG A 275 10.86 8.72 8.26
CA ARG A 275 11.95 7.73 8.37
C ARG A 275 11.49 6.26 8.45
N LEU A 276 10.26 6.00 8.89
CA LEU A 276 9.78 4.65 9.24
C LEU A 276 8.84 4.05 8.18
N GLY A 277 8.45 4.84 7.19
CA GLY A 277 7.50 4.45 6.16
C GLY A 277 6.13 4.07 6.73
N ILE A 278 5.35 3.36 5.90
CA ILE A 278 3.94 3.04 6.17
C ILE A 278 3.76 2.12 7.41
N THR A 279 4.73 1.24 7.67
CA THR A 279 4.66 0.27 8.78
C THR A 279 4.97 0.87 10.15
N GLY A 280 5.57 2.08 10.19
CA GLY A 280 6.01 2.74 11.42
C GLY A 280 7.03 1.92 12.22
N ASN A 281 7.07 2.12 13.54
CA ASN A 281 8.03 1.45 14.45
C ASN A 281 7.55 0.06 14.96
N THR A 282 6.42 -0.45 14.46
CA THR A 282 5.74 -1.64 15.01
C THR A 282 6.70 -2.81 15.28
N ARG A 283 7.55 -3.17 14.30
CA ARG A 283 8.45 -4.32 14.44
C ARG A 283 9.47 -4.13 15.56
N ALA A 284 10.11 -2.96 15.62
CA ALA A 284 11.16 -2.67 16.59
C ALA A 284 10.60 -2.61 18.02
N VAL A 285 9.46 -1.94 18.21
CA VAL A 285 8.83 -1.81 19.53
C VAL A 285 8.30 -3.16 20.02
N VAL A 286 7.65 -3.95 19.15
CA VAL A 286 7.15 -5.29 19.54
C VAL A 286 8.31 -6.21 19.91
N ALA A 287 9.44 -6.16 19.19
CA ALA A 287 10.63 -6.94 19.53
C ALA A 287 11.23 -6.51 20.89
N ALA A 288 11.31 -5.19 21.16
CA ALA A 288 11.75 -4.68 22.44
C ALA A 288 10.81 -5.11 23.59
N ARG A 289 9.49 -4.92 23.44
CA ARG A 289 8.48 -5.33 24.43
C ARG A 289 8.52 -6.83 24.71
N ARG A 290 8.67 -7.67 23.68
CA ARG A 290 8.82 -9.13 23.84
C ARG A 290 10.06 -9.50 24.65
N SER A 291 11.17 -8.81 24.41
CA SER A 291 12.43 -9.03 25.15
C SER A 291 12.27 -8.68 26.63
N VAL A 292 11.57 -7.57 26.95
CA VAL A 292 11.23 -7.19 28.33
C VAL A 292 10.34 -8.25 28.98
N TYR A 293 9.26 -8.68 28.31
CA TYR A 293 8.37 -9.70 28.87
C TYR A 293 9.07 -11.04 29.10
N ALA A 294 9.95 -11.45 28.19
CA ALA A 294 10.75 -12.67 28.37
C ALA A 294 11.66 -12.57 29.60
N ALA A 295 12.32 -11.42 29.80
CA ALA A 295 13.15 -11.18 30.97
C ALA A 295 12.36 -11.22 32.28
N LEU A 296 11.19 -10.58 32.30
CA LEU A 296 10.30 -10.55 33.46
C LEU A 296 9.73 -11.94 33.80
N HIS A 297 9.30 -12.71 32.79
CA HIS A 297 8.69 -14.02 33.02
C HIS A 297 9.72 -15.09 33.39
N ASN A 298 10.91 -15.07 32.78
CA ASN A 298 11.89 -16.12 32.97
C ASN A 298 12.91 -15.80 34.07
N GLY A 299 12.86 -14.61 34.66
CA GLY A 299 13.89 -14.10 35.58
C GLY A 299 15.27 -13.94 34.93
N THR A 300 15.36 -14.04 33.61
CA THR A 300 16.60 -13.93 32.85
C THR A 300 16.92 -12.49 32.56
N ARG A 301 18.17 -12.06 32.72
CA ARG A 301 18.60 -10.77 32.19
C ARG A 301 18.41 -10.75 30.67
N PRO A 302 17.95 -9.63 30.08
CA PRO A 302 17.92 -9.49 28.63
C PRO A 302 19.33 -9.66 28.06
N PRO A 303 19.45 -10.17 26.81
CA PRO A 303 20.75 -10.36 26.18
C PRO A 303 21.58 -9.08 26.22
N CYS A 304 22.87 -9.18 26.52
CA CYS A 304 23.78 -8.04 26.57
C CYS A 304 23.94 -7.31 25.21
N ALA A 305 23.52 -7.95 24.10
CA ALA A 305 23.49 -7.40 22.75
C ALA A 305 22.06 -7.34 22.17
N TRP A 306 21.06 -7.04 22.99
CA TRP A 306 19.65 -6.96 22.57
C TRP A 306 19.43 -5.90 21.47
N ASP A 307 20.24 -4.85 21.46
CA ASP A 307 20.23 -3.74 20.51
C ASP A 307 20.85 -4.09 19.16
N ALA A 308 21.75 -5.08 19.09
CA ALA A 308 22.37 -5.53 17.84
C ALA A 308 21.35 -6.02 16.80
N HIS A 309 20.12 -6.33 17.22
CA HIS A 309 19.02 -6.75 16.34
C HIS A 309 17.93 -5.68 16.17
N LEU A 310 18.07 -4.52 16.81
CA LEU A 310 17.11 -3.43 16.75
C LEU A 310 17.71 -2.24 16.03
N ASP A 311 17.02 -1.78 14.99
CA ASP A 311 17.31 -0.49 14.40
C ASP A 311 16.85 0.62 15.36
N LEU A 312 17.74 1.04 16.25
CA LEU A 312 17.47 2.09 17.24
C LEU A 312 17.16 3.43 16.57
N ALA A 313 17.71 3.70 15.39
CA ALA A 313 17.37 4.90 14.63
C ALA A 313 15.90 4.86 14.16
N ALA A 314 15.37 3.68 13.89
CA ALA A 314 13.94 3.47 13.58
C ALA A 314 13.01 3.56 14.81
N LEU A 315 13.55 3.67 16.03
CA LEU A 315 12.78 3.80 17.28
C LEU A 315 12.64 5.25 17.75
N ILE A 316 13.45 6.17 17.22
CA ILE A 316 13.36 7.60 17.54
C ILE A 316 12.14 8.18 16.81
N VAL A 317 11.00 8.08 17.48
CA VAL A 317 9.85 8.94 17.20
C VAL A 317 10.26 10.34 17.63
N ASP A 318 10.28 11.29 16.69
CA ASP A 318 10.59 12.68 16.97
C ASP A 318 9.77 13.15 18.20
N SER A 319 10.49 13.67 19.20
CA SER A 319 9.96 14.07 20.51
C SER A 319 8.84 15.11 20.44
N SER A 320 8.59 15.68 19.26
CA SER A 320 7.44 16.54 18.96
C SER A 320 6.09 15.84 19.09
N VAL A 321 6.00 14.50 18.97
CA VAL A 321 4.72 13.77 19.11
C VAL A 321 4.28 13.62 20.59
N PRO A 322 5.16 13.25 21.54
CA PRO A 322 4.84 13.35 22.98
C PRO A 322 4.57 14.78 23.46
N ALA A 323 5.22 15.79 22.87
CA ALA A 323 5.11 17.19 23.29
C ALA A 323 3.69 17.79 23.14
N LEU A 324 2.88 17.26 22.21
CA LEU A 324 1.50 17.73 21.98
C LEU A 324 0.54 17.48 23.16
N ILE A 325 0.88 16.59 24.11
CA ILE A 325 0.04 16.33 25.29
C ILE A 325 0.59 17.03 26.55
N LEU A 326 1.91 17.22 26.61
CA LEU A 326 2.56 17.95 27.70
C LEU A 326 2.17 19.43 27.71
N ALA A 327 1.84 20.01 26.56
CA ALA A 327 1.58 21.45 26.41
C ALA A 327 0.34 21.96 27.16
N GLU A 328 -0.71 21.14 27.34
CA GLU A 328 -1.96 21.61 28.00
C GLU A 328 -2.08 21.21 29.47
N THR A 329 -1.50 20.08 29.87
CA THR A 329 -1.67 19.55 31.24
C THR A 329 -0.41 19.63 32.10
N GLY A 330 0.76 19.83 31.49
CA GLY A 330 2.06 19.78 32.19
C GLY A 330 2.47 18.38 32.66
N GLU A 331 1.63 17.36 32.47
CA GLU A 331 1.89 15.98 32.89
C GLU A 331 1.89 15.03 31.69
N ALA A 332 2.73 13.99 31.75
CA ALA A 332 2.69 12.94 30.73
C ALA A 332 1.42 12.10 30.92
N LEU A 333 0.60 11.97 29.87
CA LEU A 333 -0.59 11.13 29.91
C LEU A 333 -0.30 9.77 29.29
N VAL A 334 -0.69 8.71 30.00
CA VAL A 334 -0.70 7.35 29.46
C VAL A 334 -2.07 7.11 28.83
N ARG A 335 -2.09 6.80 27.53
CA ARG A 335 -3.34 6.51 26.82
C ARG A 335 -3.78 5.09 27.11
N MET A 336 -5.08 4.89 27.29
CA MET A 336 -5.67 3.62 27.72
C MET A 336 -6.56 3.05 26.61
N CYS A 337 -6.46 1.76 26.37
CA CYS A 337 -7.33 1.07 25.42
C CYS A 337 -8.77 1.02 25.98
N PRO A 338 -9.78 1.48 25.23
CA PRO A 338 -11.15 1.48 25.71
C PRO A 338 -11.71 0.07 25.94
N GLU A 339 -11.22 -0.93 25.22
CA GLU A 339 -11.67 -2.32 25.32
C GLU A 339 -11.00 -3.07 26.46
N CYS A 340 -9.67 -3.14 26.50
CA CYS A 340 -8.96 -3.97 27.48
C CYS A 340 -8.47 -3.20 28.71
N LYS A 341 -8.66 -1.87 28.74
CA LYS A 341 -8.16 -0.97 29.80
C LYS A 341 -6.65 -1.06 30.04
N GLY A 342 -5.89 -1.53 29.05
CA GLY A 342 -4.44 -1.59 29.08
C GLY A 342 -3.80 -0.33 28.48
N PRO A 343 -2.57 0.02 28.86
CA PRO A 343 -1.86 1.15 28.25
C PRO A 343 -1.55 0.89 26.77
N ILE A 344 -1.57 1.94 25.96
CA ILE A 344 -1.30 1.92 24.52
C ILE A 344 0.10 2.46 24.21
#